data_AF-A0A2E4X6X9-F1
#
_entry.id   AF-A0A2E4X6X9-F1
#
_cell.length_a   1.000
_cell.length_b   1.000
_cell.length_c   1.000
_cell.angle_alpha   90.00
_cell.angle_beta   90.00
_cell.angle_gamma   90.00
#
_symmetry.space_group_name_H-M   'P 1'
#
loop_
_entity.id
_entity.type
_entity.pdbx_description
1 polymer ?
#
loop_
_entity_poly.entity_id
_entity_poly.type
_entity_poly.pdbx_seq_one_letter_code
_entity_poly.pdbx_strand_id
1 'polypeptide(L)'
;MEEILIEELIEVGDRVFFDYDESRFKNEGVETLKRQARFLLNNKDLTVRIEGHCDQRGTREYNLALGERRAFSVKSFLVSLGVEESRISVISYGKEKPQSLNENEASWAQNRTAITVINQ
;
A
#
# COMPACT_ATOMS: atom_id res chain seq x y z
N MET A 1 1.18 -12.10 -19.70
CA MET A 1 1.76 -12.75 -18.50
C MET A 1 1.82 -11.76 -17.36
N GLU A 2 2.44 -10.60 -17.58
CA GLU A 2 2.51 -9.54 -16.56
C GLU A 2 1.14 -8.98 -16.17
N GLU A 3 0.25 -8.72 -17.14
CA GLU A 3 -1.14 -8.31 -16.87
C GLU A 3 -1.88 -9.33 -15.98
N ILE A 4 -1.65 -10.62 -16.20
CA ILE A 4 -2.27 -11.70 -15.40
C ILE A 4 -1.78 -11.63 -13.95
N LEU A 5 -0.50 -11.33 -13.72
CA LEU A 5 0.07 -11.21 -12.38
C LEU A 5 -0.44 -9.96 -11.64
N ILE A 6 -0.72 -8.88 -12.37
CA ILE A 6 -1.36 -7.68 -11.82
C ILE A 6 -2.79 -7.99 -11.39
N GLU A 7 -3.56 -8.65 -12.26
CA GLU A 7 -4.92 -9.10 -11.94
C GLU A 7 -4.94 -10.04 -10.72
N GLU A 8 -4.03 -11.01 -10.67
CA GLU A 8 -3.89 -11.92 -9.53
C GLU A 8 -3.54 -11.17 -8.23
N LEU A 9 -2.64 -10.18 -8.28
CA LEU A 9 -2.33 -9.36 -7.11
C LEU A 9 -3.54 -8.55 -6.63
N ILE A 10 -4.37 -8.05 -7.55
CA ILE A 10 -5.61 -7.34 -7.21
C ILE A 10 -6.60 -8.29 -6.52
N GLU A 11 -6.75 -9.53 -7.00
CA GLU A 11 -7.59 -10.55 -6.37
C GLU A 11 -7.06 -10.97 -4.98
N VAL A 12 -5.73 -11.04 -4.83
CA VAL A 12 -5.03 -11.22 -3.55
C VAL A 12 -5.28 -10.05 -2.59
N GLY A 13 -5.70 -8.89 -3.10
CA GLY A 13 -5.85 -7.64 -2.38
C GLY A 13 -4.55 -6.86 -2.39
N ASP A 14 -4.50 -5.81 -3.21
CA ASP A 14 -3.34 -4.93 -3.42
C ASP A 14 -3.26 -3.77 -2.42
N ARG A 15 -4.36 -3.49 -1.70
CA ARG A 15 -4.51 -2.31 -0.82
C ARG A 15 -4.54 -2.66 0.67
N VAL A 16 -3.89 -1.81 1.47
CA VAL A 16 -4.01 -1.78 2.94
C VAL A 16 -4.56 -0.41 3.35
N PHE A 17 -5.63 -0.40 4.13
CA PHE A 17 -6.33 0.82 4.56
C PHE A 17 -5.90 1.28 5.97
N PHE A 18 -6.02 2.58 6.19
CA PHE A 18 -5.63 3.24 7.44
C PHE A 18 -6.75 4.13 7.99
N ASP A 19 -6.77 4.26 9.31
CA ASP A 19 -7.60 5.26 9.98
C ASP A 19 -7.03 6.67 9.76
N TYR A 20 -7.84 7.68 10.09
CA TYR A 20 -7.42 9.07 10.01
C TYR A 20 -6.17 9.31 10.86
N ASP A 21 -5.19 9.98 10.27
CA ASP A 21 -3.90 10.33 10.88
C ASP A 21 -3.01 9.17 11.35
N GLU A 22 -3.36 7.93 10.97
CA GLU A 22 -2.65 6.72 11.40
C GLU A 22 -1.78 6.13 10.29
N SER A 23 -0.63 5.56 10.67
CA SER A 23 0.22 4.74 9.81
C SER A 23 0.30 3.26 10.23
N ARG A 24 -0.46 2.88 11.26
CA ARG A 24 -0.68 1.50 11.66
C ARG A 24 -1.97 0.99 11.03
N PHE A 25 -1.91 -0.17 10.39
CA PHE A 25 -3.09 -0.84 9.84
C PHE A 25 -3.71 -1.81 10.85
N LYS A 26 -4.99 -2.11 10.65
CA LYS A 26 -5.79 -3.04 11.48
C LYS A 26 -5.59 -4.49 11.05
N ASN A 27 -6.27 -5.41 11.73
CA ASN A 27 -6.18 -6.86 11.47
C ASN A 27 -6.55 -7.24 10.03
N GLU A 28 -7.44 -6.49 9.39
CA GLU A 28 -7.79 -6.67 7.98
C GLU A 28 -6.57 -6.48 7.08
N GLY A 29 -5.73 -5.47 7.38
CA GLY A 29 -4.46 -5.25 6.70
C GLY A 29 -3.47 -6.39 6.92
N VAL A 30 -3.43 -6.97 8.12
CA VAL A 30 -2.59 -8.15 8.42
C VAL A 30 -2.96 -9.33 7.52
N GLU A 31 -4.24 -9.64 7.37
CA GLU A 31 -4.68 -10.77 6.54
C GLU A 31 -4.45 -10.54 5.04
N THR A 32 -4.64 -9.30 4.57
CA THR A 32 -4.25 -8.92 3.20
C THR A 32 -2.75 -9.11 2.99
N LEU A 33 -1.91 -8.66 3.91
CA LEU A 33 -0.46 -8.75 3.75
C LEU A 33 0.07 -10.19 3.85
N LYS A 34 -0.58 -11.06 4.62
CA LYS A 34 -0.28 -12.51 4.58
C LYS A 34 -0.60 -13.13 3.22
N ARG A 35 -1.65 -12.67 2.52
CA ARG A 35 -1.94 -13.12 1.15
C ARG A 35 -0.92 -12.56 0.16
N GLN A 36 -0.60 -11.27 0.23
CA GLN A 36 0.43 -10.65 -0.59
C GLN A 36 1.80 -11.31 -0.41
N ALA A 37 2.22 -11.60 0.83
CA ALA A 37 3.49 -12.27 1.09
C ALA A 37 3.54 -13.67 0.44
N ARG A 38 2.46 -14.46 0.54
CA ARG A 38 2.38 -15.76 -0.15
C ARG A 38 2.51 -15.62 -1.67
N PHE A 39 1.82 -14.65 -2.26
CA PHE A 39 1.93 -14.35 -3.68
C PHE A 39 3.38 -14.00 -4.08
N LEU A 40 4.05 -13.12 -3.33
CA LEU A 40 5.42 -12.68 -3.62
C LEU A 40 6.48 -13.77 -3.37
N LEU A 41 6.22 -14.69 -2.44
CA LEU A 41 7.09 -15.85 -2.17
C LEU A 41 6.97 -16.93 -3.25
N ASN A 42 5.80 -17.07 -3.88
CA ASN A 42 5.57 -17.95 -5.01
C ASN A 42 6.10 -17.36 -6.33
N ASN A 43 6.12 -16.04 -6.44
CA ASN A 43 6.58 -15.31 -7.63
C ASN A 43 7.90 -14.58 -7.34
N LYS A 44 9.01 -15.32 -7.22
CA LYS A 44 10.29 -14.80 -6.69
C LYS A 44 10.97 -13.75 -7.58
N ASP A 45 10.68 -13.74 -8.87
CA ASP A 45 11.30 -12.81 -9.83
C ASP A 45 10.62 -11.43 -9.81
N LEU A 46 9.45 -11.30 -9.18
CA LEU A 46 8.74 -10.03 -9.11
C LEU A 46 9.42 -9.06 -8.14
N THR A 47 9.47 -7.79 -8.51
CA THR A 47 9.72 -6.70 -7.56
C THR A 47 8.48 -5.83 -7.48
N VAL A 48 8.27 -5.19 -6.33
CA VAL A 48 7.10 -4.35 -6.08
C VAL A 48 7.50 -2.97 -5.55
N ARG A 49 6.59 -2.03 -5.74
CA ARG A 49 6.60 -0.72 -5.10
C ARG A 49 5.36 -0.58 -4.24
N ILE A 50 5.55 -0.08 -3.03
CA ILE A 50 4.44 0.26 -2.13
C ILE A 50 4.22 1.76 -2.21
N GLU A 51 3.03 2.14 -2.65
CA GLU A 51 2.63 3.53 -2.86
C GLU A 51 1.77 3.98 -1.68
N GLY A 52 2.23 4.98 -0.93
CA GLY A 52 1.54 5.53 0.23
C GLY A 52 0.67 6.73 -0.11
N HIS A 53 -0.61 6.69 0.26
CA HIS A 53 -1.62 7.70 -0.03
C HIS A 53 -2.29 8.21 1.25
N CYS A 54 -2.77 9.45 1.18
CA CYS A 54 -3.53 10.13 2.22
C CYS A 54 -4.78 10.80 1.64
N ASP A 55 -5.75 11.07 2.50
CA ASP A 55 -6.83 11.97 2.14
C ASP A 55 -6.35 13.43 2.08
N GLN A 56 -7.21 14.32 1.60
CA GLN A 56 -6.82 15.69 1.25
C GLN A 56 -6.56 16.62 2.44
N ARG A 57 -6.91 16.21 3.67
CA ARG A 57 -6.80 17.04 4.87
C ARG A 57 -5.35 17.19 5.30
N GLY A 58 -5.00 18.34 5.88
CA GLY A 58 -3.62 18.64 6.29
C GLY A 58 -2.73 19.20 5.17
N THR A 59 -1.49 19.55 5.51
CA THR A 59 -0.53 20.13 4.55
C THR A 59 -0.02 19.07 3.58
N ARG A 60 0.58 19.52 2.48
CA ARG A 60 1.18 18.64 1.48
C ARG A 60 2.35 17.86 2.07
N GLU A 61 3.25 18.56 2.76
CA GLU A 61 4.46 18.02 3.37
C GLU A 61 4.12 16.98 4.44
N TYR A 62 3.09 17.27 5.24
CA TYR A 62 2.60 16.33 6.24
C TYR A 62 2.09 15.03 5.60
N ASN A 63 1.25 15.16 4.57
CA ASN A 63 0.71 13.99 3.88
C ASN A 63 1.78 13.19 3.13
N LEU A 64 2.81 13.84 2.58
CA LEU A 64 3.96 13.14 2.01
C LEU A 64 4.66 12.30 3.09
N ALA A 65 4.94 12.86 4.26
CA ALA A 65 5.55 12.10 5.35
C ALA A 65 4.63 10.99 5.90
N LEU A 66 3.32 11.23 6.02
CA LEU A 66 2.36 10.23 6.49
C LEU A 66 2.20 9.07 5.49
N GLY A 67 2.11 9.37 4.19
CA GLY A 67 2.10 8.36 3.13
C GLY A 67 3.38 7.52 3.14
N GLU A 68 4.54 8.13 3.36
CA GLU A 68 5.81 7.41 3.48
C GLU A 68 5.79 6.44 4.66
N ARG A 69 5.35 6.89 5.85
CA ARG A 69 5.21 6.01 7.03
C ARG A 69 4.26 4.84 6.78
N ARG A 70 3.16 5.05 6.05
CA ARG A 70 2.22 3.99 5.66
C ARG A 70 2.88 2.97 4.72
N ALA A 71 3.57 3.43 3.69
CA ALA A 71 4.26 2.54 2.76
C ALA A 71 5.35 1.73 3.48
N PHE A 72 6.12 2.36 4.37
CA PHE A 72 7.12 1.68 5.20
C PHE A 72 6.52 0.64 6.15
N SER A 73 5.39 0.93 6.80
CA SER A 73 4.78 -0.05 7.73
C SER A 73 4.34 -1.33 7.01
N VAL A 74 3.81 -1.19 5.79
CA VAL A 74 3.48 -2.32 4.91
C VAL A 74 4.74 -3.07 4.46
N LYS A 75 5.79 -2.34 4.00
CA LYS A 75 7.08 -2.95 3.63
C LYS A 75 7.66 -3.76 4.78
N SER A 76 7.79 -3.16 5.96
CA SER A 76 8.36 -3.82 7.14
C SER A 76 7.59 -5.09 7.50
N PHE A 77 6.27 -5.08 7.37
CA PHE A 77 5.46 -6.26 7.64
C PHE A 77 5.67 -7.38 6.60
N LEU A 78 5.72 -7.05 5.30
CA LEU A 78 6.03 -8.04 4.26
C LEU A 78 7.43 -8.64 4.44
N VAL A 79 8.41 -7.84 4.83
CA VAL A 79 9.77 -8.32 5.15
C VAL A 79 9.74 -9.26 6.36
N SER A 80 8.95 -8.94 7.39
CA SER A 80 8.79 -9.83 8.56
C SER A 80 8.15 -11.18 8.22
N LEU A 81 7.42 -11.27 7.10
CA LEU A 81 6.85 -12.50 6.56
C LEU A 81 7.79 -13.24 5.59
N GLY A 82 9.01 -12.74 5.39
CA GLY A 82 10.06 -13.39 4.60
C GLY A 82 10.21 -12.90 3.16
N VAL A 83 9.50 -11.84 2.75
CA VAL A 83 9.76 -11.21 1.43
C VAL A 83 11.08 -10.46 1.52
N GLU A 84 11.97 -10.67 0.54
CA GLU A 84 13.28 -10.03 0.53
C GLU A 84 13.15 -8.50 0.43
N GLU A 85 13.86 -7.76 1.29
CA GLU A 85 13.74 -6.31 1.37
C GLU A 85 14.13 -5.62 0.05
N SER A 86 15.13 -6.15 -0.65
CA SER A 86 15.64 -5.64 -1.94
C SER A 86 14.57 -5.63 -3.04
N ARG A 87 13.53 -6.47 -2.91
CA ARG A 87 12.42 -6.60 -3.86
C ARG A 87 11.31 -5.59 -3.62
N ILE A 88 11.38 -4.80 -2.55
CA ILE A 88 10.33 -3.87 -2.14
C ILE A 88 10.89 -2.44 -2.06
N SER A 89 10.42 -1.59 -2.97
CA SER A 89 10.61 -0.15 -2.90
C SER A 89 9.38 0.55 -2.30
N VAL A 90 9.55 1.78 -1.83
CA VAL A 90 8.47 2.61 -1.28
C VAL A 90 8.44 3.96 -1.98
N ILE A 91 7.25 4.51 -2.18
CA ILE A 91 7.03 5.89 -2.63
C ILE A 91 5.83 6.47 -1.88
N SER A 92 5.87 7.76 -1.59
CA SER A 92 4.72 8.48 -1.05
C SER A 92 4.17 9.44 -2.11
N TYR A 93 2.87 9.34 -2.36
CA TYR A 93 2.15 10.36 -3.11
C TYR A 93 1.41 11.33 -2.19
N GLY A 94 1.39 11.08 -0.87
CA GLY A 94 0.58 11.86 0.06
C GLY A 94 -0.85 12.01 -0.46
N LYS A 95 -1.29 13.25 -0.62
CA LYS A 95 -2.64 13.57 -1.13
C LYS A 95 -2.71 13.88 -2.64
N GLU A 96 -1.61 13.72 -3.37
CA GLU A 96 -1.47 14.17 -4.76
C GLU A 96 -2.11 13.20 -5.78
N LYS A 97 -2.34 11.94 -5.38
CA LYS A 97 -3.00 10.92 -6.22
C LYS A 97 -4.20 10.30 -5.49
N PRO A 98 -5.30 11.05 -5.33
CA PRO A 98 -6.51 10.53 -4.68
C PRO A 98 -7.21 9.50 -5.57
N GLN A 99 -7.75 8.45 -4.95
CA GLN A 99 -8.63 7.47 -5.62
C GLN A 99 -10.05 8.02 -5.75
N SER A 100 -10.49 8.82 -4.77
CA SER A 100 -11.80 9.48 -4.76
C SER A 100 -11.64 10.97 -4.48
N LEU A 101 -12.34 11.79 -5.25
CA LEU A 101 -12.22 13.27 -5.21
C LEU A 101 -13.26 13.93 -4.30
N ASN A 102 -14.19 13.16 -3.71
CA ASN A 102 -15.24 13.73 -2.89
C ASN A 102 -14.72 14.15 -1.51
N GLU A 103 -15.36 15.15 -0.91
CA GLU A 103 -14.97 15.68 0.41
C GLU A 103 -15.86 15.10 1.52
N ASN A 104 -15.83 13.79 1.68
CA ASN A 104 -16.59 13.11 2.74
C ASN A 104 -15.82 11.90 3.28
N GLU A 105 -16.24 11.39 4.45
CA GLU A 105 -15.52 10.31 5.12
C GLU A 105 -15.44 9.03 4.27
N ALA A 106 -16.47 8.73 3.48
CA ALA A 106 -16.45 7.56 2.58
C ALA A 106 -15.35 7.65 1.52
N SER A 107 -15.11 8.86 0.99
CA SER A 107 -14.03 9.14 0.05
C SER A 107 -12.66 9.17 0.73
N TRP A 108 -12.57 9.83 1.89
CA TRP A 108 -11.32 9.90 2.64
C TRP A 108 -10.83 8.52 3.07
N ALA A 109 -11.73 7.63 3.50
CA ALA A 109 -11.39 6.25 3.84
C ALA A 109 -10.78 5.47 2.66
N GLN A 110 -11.24 5.71 1.43
CA GLN A 110 -10.68 5.09 0.23
C GLN A 110 -9.27 5.62 -0.09
N ASN A 111 -9.00 6.89 0.22
CA ASN A 111 -7.73 7.55 -0.07
C ASN A 111 -6.63 7.26 0.97
N ARG A 112 -6.99 6.86 2.18
CA ARG A 112 -6.03 6.49 3.24
C ARG A 112 -5.55 5.06 3.04
N THR A 113 -4.64 4.86 2.08
CA THR A 113 -4.21 3.54 1.65
C THR A 113 -2.70 3.44 1.41
N ALA A 114 -2.19 2.21 1.44
CA ALA A 114 -0.93 1.82 0.85
C ALA A 114 -1.22 0.76 -0.21
N ILE A 115 -0.74 0.97 -1.44
CA ILE A 115 -1.03 0.12 -2.60
C ILE A 115 0.24 -0.59 -3.04
N THR A 116 0.20 -1.93 -3.10
CA THR A 116 1.29 -2.74 -3.64
C THR A 116 1.15 -2.83 -5.16
N VAL A 117 2.17 -2.42 -5.89
CA VAL A 117 2.20 -2.38 -7.36
C VAL A 117 3.42 -3.16 -7.86
N ILE A 118 3.23 -4.01 -8.87
CA ILE A 118 4.34 -4.72 -9.53
C ILE A 118 5.17 -3.71 -10.34
N ASN A 119 6.50 -3.75 -10.22
CA ASN A 119 7.38 -2.95 -11.07
C ASN A 119 7.50 -3.60 -12.45
N GLN A 120 7.45 -2.76 -13.49
CA GLN A 120 7.76 -3.11 -14.88
C GLN A 120 9.26 -3.24 -15.10
#